data_AF-A0A418V9S5-F1
#
_entry.id   AF-A0A418V9S5-F1
#
_cell.length_a   1.000
_cell.length_b   1.000
_cell.length_c   1.000
_cell.angle_alpha   90.00
_cell.angle_beta   90.00
_cell.angle_gamma   90.00
#
_symmetry.space_group_name_H-M   'P 1'
#
loop_
_entity.id
_entity.type
_entity.pdbx_description
1 polymer ?
#
loop_
_entity_poly.entity_id
_entity_poly.type
_entity_poly.pdbx_seq_one_letter_code
_entity_poly.pdbx_strand_id
1 'polypeptide(L)'
;MVESALKKVPGVGPREPKVANAAVYALGQIDSELALSALARLNTTVTFKGTLKEVQKALAVVSQRLNISPDELLDMGVPTLGLPSVGQRVEVLGDAEAHLTVDASGTHLTFSKGGKTLKSVPAAVKKDFAEELKELKAAQKEAEQVVSALSQRLDGLMIQPRKWRGEQWQERYLNHPLAGTVARRLIWLLDSVPVFWNGDELQNVNGHPLELHSDSEVQLWHPVTQPVEEVLAWRDRLEELQVRQPFKQAWREVYVLTDAERRTNTYSNRFAGHVLKQHQFNQLAALRGWRNKLRLMVDASYPPAMRDLPAYGLRAEYWIEGIGEDYGTDTTESGTYLRITTDQVRFYPIDAPENHAHAGGGGYSMWVNQTQQPVNPLALADVPPLVLSEILRDVDLFVGVASVGNDPTWQDGGPGGRFREYWHSYSFGELNETAKTRAEYLKRLIPRLNIKDRLELDGKFLRVRGDVRAYKIHLGSSNILMEPNDQYLCIVPDRSSPGGKNDGPDVNFDGDRVLSLVLSKAFLLADDTGITDPVILQLLKR
;
A
#
# COMPACT_ATOMS: atom_id res chain seq x y z
N MET A 1 -3.48 23.46 -13.94
CA MET A 1 -4.58 23.47 -14.93
C MET A 1 -5.28 22.12 -15.01
N VAL A 2 -4.57 21.04 -15.36
CA VAL A 2 -5.10 19.66 -15.46
C VAL A 2 -5.94 19.26 -14.24
N GLU A 3 -5.38 19.40 -13.03
CA GLU A 3 -6.07 19.01 -11.79
C GLU A 3 -7.36 19.80 -11.53
N SER A 4 -7.36 21.11 -11.83
CA SER A 4 -8.55 21.96 -11.71
C SER A 4 -9.66 21.52 -12.68
N ALA A 5 -9.27 21.19 -13.91
CA ALA A 5 -10.17 20.70 -14.94
C ALA A 5 -10.72 19.29 -14.62
N LEU A 6 -9.98 18.48 -13.86
CA LEU A 6 -10.40 17.15 -13.43
C LEU A 6 -11.16 17.10 -12.10
N LYS A 7 -11.40 18.25 -11.45
CA LYS A 7 -12.22 18.30 -10.23
C LYS A 7 -13.59 17.68 -10.51
N LYS A 8 -14.00 16.72 -9.70
CA LYS A 8 -15.27 16.00 -9.89
C LYS A 8 -16.47 16.89 -9.53
N VAL A 9 -17.48 16.86 -10.37
CA VAL A 9 -18.83 17.37 -10.10
C VAL A 9 -19.73 16.16 -9.80
N PRO A 10 -20.43 16.14 -8.66
CA PRO A 10 -21.35 15.05 -8.31
C PRO A 10 -22.35 14.77 -9.43
N GLY A 11 -22.52 13.50 -9.79
CA GLY A 11 -23.46 13.06 -10.84
C GLY A 11 -23.04 13.30 -12.30
N VAL A 12 -21.97 14.08 -12.55
CA VAL A 12 -21.54 14.43 -13.92
C VAL A 12 -20.16 13.84 -14.26
N GLY A 13 -19.20 13.91 -13.32
CA GLY A 13 -17.81 13.51 -13.57
C GLY A 13 -16.85 14.71 -13.58
N PRO A 14 -15.67 14.62 -14.25
CA PRO A 14 -14.71 15.72 -14.27
C PRO A 14 -15.27 16.95 -15.00
N ARG A 15 -14.95 18.16 -14.50
CA ARG A 15 -15.46 19.44 -15.05
C ARG A 15 -15.16 19.60 -16.55
N GLU A 16 -13.89 19.48 -16.94
CA GLU A 16 -13.42 19.82 -18.29
C GLU A 16 -12.32 18.85 -18.78
N PRO A 17 -12.62 17.56 -18.98
CA PRO A 17 -11.61 16.56 -19.34
C PRO A 17 -10.89 16.86 -20.67
N LYS A 18 -11.55 17.56 -21.61
CA LYS A 18 -10.92 17.95 -22.88
C LYS A 18 -9.78 18.97 -22.68
N VAL A 19 -9.98 19.95 -21.80
CA VAL A 19 -8.94 20.94 -21.45
C VAL A 19 -7.80 20.26 -20.71
N ALA A 20 -8.11 19.33 -19.81
CA ALA A 20 -7.11 18.53 -19.12
C ALA A 20 -6.23 17.76 -20.12
N ASN A 21 -6.83 17.07 -21.10
CA ASN A 21 -6.11 16.31 -22.12
C ASN A 21 -5.23 17.22 -23.01
N ALA A 22 -5.73 18.38 -23.41
CA ALA A 22 -4.97 19.34 -24.22
C ALA A 22 -3.74 19.88 -23.46
N ALA A 23 -3.88 20.17 -22.16
CA ALA A 23 -2.77 20.60 -21.32
C ALA A 23 -1.73 19.49 -21.13
N VAL A 24 -2.15 18.23 -20.97
CA VAL A 24 -1.25 17.07 -20.92
C VAL A 24 -0.49 16.90 -22.23
N TYR A 25 -1.18 17.03 -23.37
CA TYR A 25 -0.53 16.99 -24.67
C TYR A 25 0.54 18.08 -24.80
N ALA A 26 0.23 19.32 -24.40
CA ALA A 26 1.18 20.43 -24.43
C ALA A 26 2.42 20.15 -23.57
N LEU A 27 2.25 19.58 -22.36
CA LEU A 27 3.37 19.17 -21.52
C LEU A 27 4.29 18.16 -22.23
N GLY A 28 3.73 17.19 -22.96
CA GLY A 28 4.50 16.22 -23.72
C GLY A 28 5.32 16.80 -24.88
N GLN A 29 4.96 17.99 -25.37
CA GLN A 29 5.69 18.66 -26.45
C GLN A 29 6.81 19.55 -25.93
N ILE A 30 6.73 20.03 -24.69
CA ILE A 30 7.75 20.90 -24.09
C ILE A 30 9.00 20.10 -23.76
N ASP A 31 10.17 20.64 -24.09
CA ASP A 31 11.47 20.07 -23.72
C ASP A 31 12.01 20.77 -22.47
N SER A 32 11.55 20.30 -21.31
CA SER A 32 11.90 20.89 -20.02
C SER A 32 11.73 19.87 -18.88
N GLU A 33 12.66 19.87 -17.93
CA GLU A 33 12.58 19.09 -16.69
C GLU A 33 11.31 19.38 -15.89
N LEU A 34 10.82 20.62 -15.92
CA LEU A 34 9.57 21.01 -15.27
C LEU A 34 8.36 20.35 -15.93
N ALA A 35 8.39 20.22 -17.27
CA ALA A 35 7.33 19.54 -18.01
C ALA A 35 7.34 18.03 -17.74
N LEU A 36 8.52 17.42 -17.71
CA LEU A 36 8.69 16.01 -17.33
C LEU A 36 8.21 15.76 -15.90
N SER A 37 8.62 16.60 -14.95
CA SER A 37 8.19 16.48 -13.54
C SER A 37 6.68 16.62 -13.39
N ALA A 38 6.06 17.54 -14.14
CA ALA A 38 4.61 17.67 -14.18
C ALA A 38 3.92 16.41 -14.75
N LEU A 39 4.44 15.82 -15.83
CA LEU A 39 3.91 14.57 -16.39
C LEU A 39 4.08 13.40 -15.42
N ALA A 40 5.24 13.27 -14.78
CA ALA A 40 5.51 12.22 -13.79
C ALA A 40 4.56 12.32 -12.60
N ARG A 41 4.33 13.54 -12.08
CA ARG A 41 3.32 13.79 -11.04
C ARG A 41 1.91 13.44 -11.51
N LEU A 42 1.51 13.88 -12.71
CA LEU A 42 0.17 13.59 -13.23
C LEU A 42 -0.06 12.09 -13.44
N ASN A 43 0.99 11.32 -13.74
CA ASN A 43 0.88 9.87 -13.91
C ASN A 43 0.49 9.15 -12.61
N THR A 44 0.74 9.76 -11.45
CA THR A 44 0.37 9.20 -10.14
C THR A 44 -0.88 9.86 -9.56
N THR A 45 -1.14 11.15 -9.83
CA THR A 45 -2.27 11.88 -9.23
C THR A 45 -3.56 11.83 -10.04
N VAL A 46 -3.50 11.60 -11.36
CA VAL A 46 -4.69 11.57 -12.22
C VAL A 46 -5.42 10.22 -12.09
N THR A 47 -6.61 10.26 -11.49
CA THR A 47 -7.47 9.07 -11.32
C THR A 47 -8.47 8.87 -12.45
N PHE A 48 -8.72 9.91 -13.27
CA PHE A 48 -9.64 9.80 -14.40
C PHE A 48 -8.96 9.08 -15.57
N LYS A 49 -9.40 7.84 -15.84
CA LYS A 49 -8.78 6.93 -16.83
C LYS A 49 -8.54 7.55 -18.21
N GLY A 50 -9.47 8.39 -18.68
CA GLY A 50 -9.36 9.05 -19.99
C GLY A 50 -8.13 9.96 -20.06
N THR A 51 -7.91 10.79 -19.05
CA THR A 51 -6.76 11.70 -19.01
C THR A 51 -5.47 10.99 -18.61
N LEU A 52 -5.53 9.99 -17.72
CA LEU A 52 -4.37 9.18 -17.39
C LEU A 52 -3.76 8.51 -18.63
N LYS A 53 -4.61 8.02 -19.55
CA LYS A 53 -4.15 7.47 -20.84
C LYS A 53 -3.41 8.51 -21.69
N GLU A 54 -3.87 9.76 -21.68
CA GLU A 54 -3.16 10.85 -22.38
C GLU A 54 -1.83 11.21 -21.70
N VAL A 55 -1.75 11.13 -20.36
CA VAL A 55 -0.48 11.33 -19.63
C VAL A 55 0.53 10.24 -20.00
N GLN A 56 0.09 8.98 -20.03
CA GLN A 56 0.92 7.84 -20.42
C GLN A 56 1.40 7.95 -21.87
N LYS A 57 0.54 8.42 -22.79
CA LYS A 57 0.94 8.72 -24.17
C LYS A 57 1.98 9.84 -24.24
N ALA A 58 1.77 10.93 -23.50
CA ALA A 58 2.73 12.04 -23.46
C ALA A 58 4.09 11.58 -22.93
N LEU A 59 4.12 10.78 -21.86
CA LEU A 59 5.35 10.15 -21.35
C LEU A 59 6.00 9.24 -22.41
N ALA A 60 5.22 8.45 -23.15
CA ALA A 60 5.75 7.61 -24.22
C ALA A 60 6.41 8.44 -25.35
N VAL A 61 5.82 9.59 -25.71
CA VAL A 61 6.40 10.52 -26.69
C VAL A 61 7.73 11.08 -26.19
N VAL A 62 7.79 11.53 -24.93
CA VAL A 62 9.04 12.03 -24.32
C VAL A 62 10.09 10.91 -24.23
N SER A 63 9.66 9.68 -23.92
CA SER A 63 10.52 8.50 -23.80
C SER A 63 11.18 8.17 -25.14
N GLN A 64 10.40 8.18 -26.22
CA GLN A 64 10.92 8.00 -27.57
C GLN A 64 11.88 9.11 -27.98
N ARG A 65 11.57 10.37 -27.63
CA ARG A 65 12.43 11.53 -27.94
C ARG A 65 13.79 11.45 -27.24
N LEU A 66 13.81 11.01 -25.98
CA LEU A 66 15.01 10.94 -25.15
C LEU A 66 15.72 9.57 -25.21
N ASN A 67 15.16 8.59 -25.94
CA ASN A 67 15.66 7.21 -26.06
C ASN A 67 15.91 6.53 -24.69
N ILE A 68 14.98 6.75 -23.76
CA ILE A 68 14.98 6.14 -22.42
C ILE A 68 13.61 5.54 -22.14
N SER A 69 13.53 4.57 -21.24
CA SER A 69 12.25 3.94 -20.90
C SER A 69 11.29 4.91 -20.18
N PRO A 70 9.96 4.72 -20.29
CA PRO A 70 8.99 5.49 -19.50
C PRO A 70 9.25 5.41 -18.00
N ASP A 71 9.84 4.29 -17.56
CA ASP A 71 10.17 4.05 -16.18
C ASP A 71 11.42 4.81 -15.72
N GLU A 72 12.41 5.01 -16.58
CA GLU A 72 13.54 5.91 -16.29
C GLU A 72 13.08 7.38 -16.28
N LEU A 73 12.16 7.76 -17.16
CA LEU A 73 11.58 9.11 -17.16
C LEU A 73 10.91 9.47 -15.85
N LEU A 74 10.17 8.52 -15.27
CA LEU A 74 9.49 8.73 -13.99
C LEU A 74 10.46 8.90 -12.83
N ASP A 75 11.64 8.27 -12.89
CA ASP A 75 12.70 8.45 -11.89
C ASP A 75 13.36 9.82 -12.03
N MET A 76 13.52 10.31 -13.27
CA MET A 76 14.04 11.65 -13.57
C MET A 76 13.04 12.77 -13.26
N GLY A 77 11.74 12.47 -13.29
CA GLY A 77 10.66 13.45 -13.09
C GLY A 77 10.32 13.75 -11.62
N VAL A 78 11.14 13.34 -10.66
CA VAL A 78 10.92 13.69 -9.26
C VAL A 78 11.33 15.17 -9.07
N PRO A 79 10.44 16.06 -8.59
CA PRO A 79 10.81 17.46 -8.39
C PRO A 79 11.72 17.63 -7.17
N THR A 80 12.62 18.61 -7.21
CA THR A 80 13.47 18.97 -6.05
C THR A 80 12.77 19.88 -5.05
N LEU A 81 11.72 20.61 -5.49
CA LEU A 81 10.99 21.62 -4.71
C LEU A 81 11.88 22.68 -4.03
N GLY A 82 13.04 22.95 -4.62
CA GLY A 82 14.02 23.91 -4.10
C GLY A 82 14.74 23.43 -2.85
N LEU A 83 14.71 22.13 -2.52
CA LEU A 83 15.54 21.56 -1.47
C LEU A 83 17.00 21.44 -1.99
N PRO A 84 17.99 22.10 -1.36
CA PRO A 84 19.40 22.00 -1.76
C PRO A 84 20.04 20.65 -1.36
N SER A 85 19.45 19.93 -0.41
CA SER A 85 19.94 18.66 0.10
C SER A 85 18.79 17.72 0.44
N VAL A 86 19.11 16.46 0.77
CA VAL A 86 18.09 15.45 1.08
C VAL A 86 17.25 15.87 2.27
N GLY A 87 15.95 16.09 2.01
CA GLY A 87 14.93 16.32 3.01
C GLY A 87 14.98 17.67 3.73
N GLN A 88 15.81 18.63 3.32
CA GLN A 88 15.91 19.93 3.99
C GLN A 88 15.88 21.12 3.02
N ARG A 89 15.07 22.12 3.35
CA ARG A 89 15.11 23.48 2.79
C ARG A 89 14.99 24.49 3.92
N VAL A 90 15.93 25.43 3.97
CA VAL A 90 15.93 26.54 4.93
C VAL A 90 15.85 27.85 4.16
N GLU A 91 14.93 28.72 4.55
CA GLU A 91 14.70 30.01 3.90
C GLU A 91 14.63 31.13 4.94
N VAL A 92 15.43 32.17 4.75
CA VAL A 92 15.50 33.32 5.68
C VAL A 92 14.44 34.35 5.29
N LEU A 93 13.52 34.63 6.20
CA LEU A 93 12.40 35.55 6.04
C LEU A 93 12.49 36.68 7.09
N GLY A 94 13.34 37.67 6.80
CA GLY A 94 13.66 38.75 7.72
C GLY A 94 14.52 38.27 8.89
N ASP A 95 13.98 38.32 10.11
CA ASP A 95 14.66 37.85 11.33
C ASP A 95 14.26 36.42 11.75
N ALA A 96 13.43 35.76 10.94
CA ALA A 96 13.00 34.38 11.14
C ALA A 96 13.52 33.48 10.02
N GLU A 97 13.69 32.19 10.32
CA GLU A 97 13.99 31.16 9.33
C GLU A 97 12.80 30.21 9.22
N ALA A 98 12.41 29.88 8.00
CA ALA A 98 11.47 28.81 7.70
C ALA A 98 12.25 27.54 7.35
N HIS A 99 11.91 26.44 8.02
CA HIS A 99 12.55 25.14 7.89
C HIS A 99 11.53 24.13 7.35
N LEU A 100 11.65 23.76 6.08
CA LEU A 100 10.90 22.66 5.47
C LEU A 100 11.73 21.38 5.58
N THR A 101 11.26 20.43 6.37
CA THR A 101 11.91 19.14 6.60
C THR A 101 11.03 18.00 6.08
N VAL A 102 11.63 17.02 5.41
CA VAL A 102 10.98 15.81 4.91
C VAL A 102 11.76 14.62 5.44
N ASP A 103 11.14 13.83 6.32
CA ASP A 103 11.76 12.67 6.96
C ASP A 103 10.75 11.54 7.19
N ALA A 104 11.12 10.56 8.03
CA ALA A 104 10.26 9.42 8.35
C ALA A 104 8.97 9.76 9.11
N SER A 105 8.92 10.92 9.76
CA SER A 105 7.75 11.43 10.47
C SER A 105 6.81 12.26 9.57
N GLY A 106 7.21 12.51 8.33
CA GLY A 106 6.44 13.24 7.32
C GLY A 106 7.10 14.55 6.88
N THR A 107 6.28 15.45 6.34
CA THR A 107 6.73 16.76 5.84
C THR A 107 6.30 17.88 6.80
N HIS A 108 7.29 18.55 7.39
CA HIS A 108 7.07 19.57 8.41
C HIS A 108 7.59 20.94 7.97
N LEU A 109 6.75 21.97 8.10
CA LEU A 109 7.16 23.37 7.96
C LEU A 109 7.21 24.01 9.34
N THR A 110 8.41 24.26 9.83
CA THR A 110 8.65 24.90 11.14
C THR A 110 9.32 26.25 10.97
N PHE A 111 9.30 27.08 12.01
CA PHE A 111 9.92 28.41 12.00
C PHE A 111 10.84 28.55 13.19
N SER A 112 11.96 29.24 13.03
CA SER A 112 12.86 29.59 14.12
C SER A 112 13.22 31.07 14.09
N LYS A 113 13.65 31.62 15.23
CA LYS A 113 14.20 32.97 15.36
C LYS A 113 15.34 32.96 16.37
N GLY A 114 16.53 33.39 15.97
CA GLY A 114 17.73 33.32 16.81
C GLY A 114 18.02 31.92 17.33
N GLY A 115 17.81 30.89 16.50
CA GLY A 115 18.02 29.47 16.85
C GLY A 115 16.92 28.81 17.69
N LYS A 116 15.84 29.51 18.08
CA LYS A 116 14.72 28.93 18.83
C LYS A 116 13.52 28.66 17.94
N THR A 117 13.02 27.42 17.96
CA THR A 117 11.79 27.02 17.26
C THR A 117 10.56 27.74 17.80
N LEU A 118 9.68 28.17 16.90
CA LEU A 118 8.47 28.92 17.18
C LEU A 118 7.24 28.02 17.03
N LYS A 119 6.23 28.23 17.89
CA LYS A 119 4.96 27.46 17.85
C LYS A 119 4.03 27.86 16.72
N SER A 120 4.26 29.01 16.10
CA SER A 120 3.39 29.55 15.06
C SER A 120 4.20 30.41 14.09
N VAL A 121 3.68 30.55 12.88
CA VAL A 121 4.24 31.46 11.88
C VAL A 121 4.33 32.90 12.43
N PRO A 122 5.51 33.55 12.41
CA PRO A 122 5.69 34.92 12.89
C PRO A 122 4.77 35.93 12.20
N ALA A 123 4.37 36.98 12.92
CA ALA A 123 3.52 38.04 12.37
C ALA A 123 4.21 38.81 11.23
N ALA A 124 5.52 39.07 11.35
CA ALA A 124 6.32 39.70 10.30
C ALA A 124 6.34 38.86 9.01
N VAL A 125 6.55 37.54 9.12
CA VAL A 125 6.48 36.62 7.97
C VAL A 125 5.10 36.67 7.29
N LYS A 126 4.01 36.68 8.06
CA LYS A 126 2.65 36.74 7.47
C LYS A 126 2.36 38.06 6.74
N LYS A 127 3.00 39.16 7.16
CA LYS A 127 2.73 40.50 6.64
C LYS A 127 3.65 40.84 5.48
N ASP A 128 4.94 40.61 5.65
CA ASP A 128 6.00 41.11 4.78
C ASP A 128 6.51 40.02 3.80
N PHE A 129 6.24 38.74 4.08
CA PHE A 129 6.68 37.57 3.29
C PHE A 129 5.53 36.60 2.98
N ALA A 130 4.35 37.15 2.64
CA ALA A 130 3.13 36.37 2.50
C ALA A 130 3.14 35.42 1.29
N GLU A 131 3.80 35.80 0.19
CA GLU A 131 3.89 34.97 -1.01
C GLU A 131 4.93 33.85 -0.83
N GLU A 132 6.09 34.12 -0.22
CA GLU A 132 7.11 33.13 0.13
C GLU A 132 6.53 32.08 1.09
N LEU A 133 5.76 32.52 2.10
CA LEU A 133 5.05 31.62 3.00
C LEU A 133 4.05 30.72 2.26
N LYS A 134 3.37 31.25 1.24
CA LYS A 134 2.40 30.51 0.44
C LYS A 134 3.09 29.52 -0.48
N GLU A 135 4.24 29.87 -1.05
CA GLU A 135 5.10 28.95 -1.82
C GLU A 135 5.65 27.82 -0.94
N LEU A 136 6.14 28.12 0.26
CA LEU A 136 6.63 27.12 1.22
C LEU A 136 5.52 26.14 1.64
N LYS A 137 4.30 26.63 1.87
CA LYS A 137 3.14 25.76 2.16
C LYS A 137 2.74 24.91 0.97
N ALA A 138 2.84 25.44 -0.26
CA ALA A 138 2.60 24.67 -1.46
C ALA A 138 3.66 23.57 -1.63
N ALA A 139 4.94 23.91 -1.43
CA ALA A 139 6.04 22.96 -1.45
C ALA A 139 5.91 21.88 -0.37
N GLN A 140 5.47 22.24 0.85
CA GLN A 140 5.18 21.27 1.93
C GLN A 140 4.15 20.22 1.47
N LYS A 141 3.03 20.67 0.92
CA LYS A 141 1.96 19.79 0.45
C LYS A 141 2.39 18.96 -0.76
N GLU A 142 3.14 19.54 -1.68
CA GLU A 142 3.64 18.83 -2.86
C GLU A 142 4.67 17.78 -2.48
N ALA A 143 5.58 18.06 -1.54
CA ALA A 143 6.55 17.10 -1.03
C ALA A 143 5.86 15.87 -0.41
N GLU A 144 4.81 16.08 0.41
CA GLU A 144 4.01 14.99 0.98
C GLU A 144 3.40 14.08 -0.11
N GLN A 145 2.83 14.68 -1.16
CA GLN A 145 2.25 13.94 -2.28
C GLN A 145 3.30 13.17 -3.08
N VAL A 146 4.43 13.81 -3.37
CA VAL A 146 5.53 13.21 -4.14
C VAL A 146 6.17 12.05 -3.37
N VAL A 147 6.46 12.22 -2.08
CA VAL A 147 7.04 11.16 -1.23
C VAL A 147 6.10 9.97 -1.12
N SER A 148 4.80 10.22 -0.95
CA SER A 148 3.78 9.16 -0.92
C SER A 148 3.71 8.40 -2.24
N ALA A 149 3.67 9.12 -3.37
CA ALA A 149 3.65 8.52 -4.70
C ALA A 149 4.94 7.74 -5.01
N LEU A 150 6.10 8.25 -4.61
CA LEU A 150 7.39 7.59 -4.80
C LEU A 150 7.49 6.31 -3.96
N SER A 151 7.02 6.34 -2.71
CA SER A 151 6.97 5.16 -1.83
C SER A 151 6.09 4.07 -2.44
N GLN A 152 4.90 4.44 -2.95
CA GLN A 152 3.99 3.52 -3.65
C GLN A 152 4.61 2.96 -4.94
N ARG A 153 5.32 3.81 -5.70
CA ARG A 153 6.02 3.39 -6.91
C ARG A 153 7.12 2.38 -6.59
N LEU A 154 7.98 2.64 -5.61
CA LEU A 154 9.05 1.73 -5.20
C LEU A 154 8.49 0.42 -4.64
N ASP A 155 7.40 0.43 -3.86
CA ASP A 155 6.69 -0.81 -3.45
C ASP A 155 6.18 -1.58 -4.67
N GLY A 156 5.64 -0.89 -5.68
CA GLY A 156 5.20 -1.49 -6.93
C GLY A 156 6.34 -2.07 -7.80
N LEU A 157 7.57 -1.57 -7.63
CA LEU A 157 8.77 -2.07 -8.30
C LEU A 157 9.37 -3.31 -7.63
N MET A 158 8.93 -3.67 -6.42
CA MET A 158 9.42 -4.86 -5.70
C MET A 158 9.22 -6.18 -6.47
N ILE A 159 8.19 -6.25 -7.33
CA ILE A 159 7.96 -7.42 -8.19
C ILE A 159 8.82 -7.39 -9.46
N GLN A 160 9.42 -6.26 -9.84
CA GLN A 160 10.15 -6.14 -11.11
C GLN A 160 11.64 -6.49 -10.92
N PRO A 161 12.27 -7.18 -11.88
CA PRO A 161 13.71 -7.46 -11.84
C PRO A 161 14.50 -6.24 -12.32
N ARG A 162 14.22 -5.07 -11.76
CA ARG A 162 14.77 -3.79 -12.21
C ARG A 162 16.16 -3.57 -11.62
N LYS A 163 17.05 -3.10 -12.49
CA LYS A 163 18.44 -2.76 -12.19
C LYS A 163 18.70 -1.31 -12.57
N TRP A 164 19.45 -0.60 -11.75
CA TRP A 164 19.99 0.72 -12.04
C TRP A 164 21.51 0.65 -12.09
N ARG A 165 22.12 1.47 -12.96
CA ARG A 165 23.57 1.73 -12.86
C ARG A 165 23.84 2.62 -11.65
N GLY A 166 24.96 2.40 -10.98
CA GLY A 166 25.32 3.08 -9.74
C GLY A 166 25.27 4.60 -9.85
N GLU A 167 25.79 5.17 -10.94
CA GLU A 167 25.74 6.62 -11.20
C GLU A 167 24.29 7.16 -11.26
N GLN A 168 23.39 6.44 -11.93
CA GLN A 168 22.01 6.87 -12.13
C GLN A 168 21.21 6.71 -10.85
N TRP A 169 21.43 5.62 -10.11
CA TRP A 169 20.80 5.42 -8.81
C TRP A 169 21.27 6.45 -7.80
N GLN A 170 22.56 6.78 -7.80
CA GLN A 170 23.13 7.79 -6.92
C GLN A 170 22.49 9.16 -7.18
N GLU A 171 22.40 9.57 -8.44
CA GLU A 171 21.80 10.85 -8.84
C GLU A 171 20.29 10.90 -8.54
N ARG A 172 19.54 9.91 -9.01
CA ARG A 172 18.06 9.95 -9.05
C ARG A 172 17.40 9.54 -7.74
N TYR A 173 18.10 8.77 -6.90
CA TYR A 173 17.58 8.28 -5.63
C TYR A 173 18.44 8.73 -4.47
N LEU A 174 19.69 8.29 -4.39
CA LEU A 174 20.49 8.44 -3.16
C LEU A 174 20.70 9.92 -2.78
N ASN A 175 21.10 10.75 -3.74
CA ASN A 175 21.44 12.15 -3.53
C ASN A 175 20.30 13.11 -3.92
N HIS A 176 19.25 12.60 -4.53
CA HIS A 176 18.12 13.42 -4.93
C HIS A 176 17.39 14.00 -3.70
N PRO A 177 17.10 15.32 -3.65
CA PRO A 177 16.56 15.99 -2.47
C PRO A 177 15.29 15.38 -1.85
N LEU A 178 14.31 15.00 -2.68
CA LEU A 178 13.12 14.27 -2.21
C LEU A 178 13.28 12.74 -2.25
N ALA A 179 13.69 12.15 -3.38
CA ALA A 179 13.79 10.71 -3.49
C ALA A 179 14.75 10.07 -2.47
N GLY A 180 15.80 10.78 -2.05
CA GLY A 180 16.73 10.35 -1.01
C GLY A 180 16.04 10.14 0.35
N THR A 181 14.98 10.90 0.65
CA THR A 181 14.21 10.74 1.90
C THR A 181 13.45 9.42 1.97
N VAL A 182 13.26 8.75 0.83
CA VAL A 182 12.63 7.43 0.70
C VAL A 182 13.70 6.37 0.51
N ALA A 183 14.58 6.55 -0.47
CA ALA A 183 15.58 5.57 -0.88
C ALA A 183 16.59 5.23 0.22
N ARG A 184 17.02 6.22 1.03
CA ARG A 184 17.97 6.00 2.13
C ARG A 184 17.40 5.18 3.28
N ARG A 185 16.08 4.95 3.33
CA ARG A 185 15.40 4.13 4.35
C ARG A 185 15.08 2.71 3.86
N LEU A 186 15.57 2.34 2.68
CA LEU A 186 15.39 1.02 2.07
C LEU A 186 16.71 0.25 2.04
N ILE A 187 16.60 -1.07 2.05
CA ILE A 187 17.71 -1.98 1.77
C ILE A 187 17.82 -2.12 0.25
N TRP A 188 19.03 -2.07 -0.27
CA TRP A 188 19.34 -2.24 -1.69
C TRP A 188 20.30 -3.41 -1.86
N LEU A 189 20.33 -4.00 -3.05
CA LEU A 189 21.42 -4.88 -3.47
C LEU A 189 22.40 -4.05 -4.28
N LEU A 190 23.65 -3.99 -3.85
CA LEU A 190 24.76 -3.42 -4.58
C LEU A 190 25.66 -4.57 -5.04
N ASP A 191 25.70 -4.83 -6.34
CA ASP A 191 26.43 -5.96 -6.92
C ASP A 191 26.08 -7.30 -6.22
N SER A 192 24.78 -7.49 -5.96
CA SER A 192 24.17 -8.62 -5.23
C SER A 192 24.42 -8.67 -3.72
N VAL A 193 25.12 -7.69 -3.14
CA VAL A 193 25.32 -7.59 -1.69
C VAL A 193 24.26 -6.67 -1.08
N PRO A 194 23.49 -7.12 -0.07
CA PRO A 194 22.58 -6.25 0.67
C PRO A 194 23.32 -5.08 1.35
N VAL A 195 22.84 -3.86 1.10
CA VAL A 195 23.38 -2.61 1.66
C VAL A 195 22.25 -1.68 2.10
N PHE A 196 22.58 -0.80 3.05
CA PHE A 196 21.69 0.22 3.58
C PHE A 196 22.47 1.53 3.76
N TRP A 197 21.83 2.67 3.52
CA TRP A 197 22.46 3.97 3.74
C TRP A 197 22.39 4.37 5.21
N ASN A 198 23.53 4.50 5.87
CA ASN A 198 23.61 4.90 7.27
C ASN A 198 24.64 6.02 7.45
N GLY A 199 24.22 7.14 8.04
CA GLY A 199 25.07 8.33 8.12
C GLY A 199 25.38 8.90 6.74
N ASP A 200 26.60 8.67 6.28
CA ASP A 200 27.19 9.19 5.04
C ASP A 200 27.73 8.10 4.09
N GLU A 201 27.47 6.83 4.37
CA GLU A 201 27.97 5.71 3.57
C GLU A 201 26.95 4.55 3.42
N LEU A 202 27.21 3.68 2.45
CA LEU A 202 26.49 2.41 2.29
C LEU A 202 27.16 1.35 3.15
N GLN A 203 26.38 0.67 3.99
CA GLN A 203 26.87 -0.38 4.88
C GLN A 203 26.11 -1.67 4.66
N ASN A 204 26.78 -2.82 4.80
CA ASN A 204 26.10 -4.11 4.92
C ASN A 204 25.47 -4.31 6.31
N VAL A 205 24.87 -5.47 6.55
CA VAL A 205 24.17 -5.80 7.80
C VAL A 205 25.07 -5.70 9.06
N ASN A 206 26.38 -5.92 8.90
CA ASN A 206 27.37 -5.84 9.97
C ASN A 206 27.95 -4.43 10.17
N GLY A 207 27.50 -3.44 9.40
CA GLY A 207 28.02 -2.08 9.46
C GLY A 207 29.34 -1.87 8.70
N HIS A 208 29.79 -2.84 7.90
CA HIS A 208 30.98 -2.64 7.07
C HIS A 208 30.63 -1.78 5.85
N PRO A 209 31.44 -0.76 5.52
CA PRO A 209 31.19 0.11 4.38
C PRO A 209 31.42 -0.60 3.05
N LEU A 210 30.60 -0.24 2.05
CA LEU A 210 30.75 -0.65 0.65
C LEU A 210 30.81 0.59 -0.23
N GLU A 211 31.73 0.56 -1.20
CA GLU A 211 31.91 1.63 -2.17
C GLU A 211 30.92 1.49 -3.33
N LEU A 212 30.29 2.59 -3.71
CA LEU A 212 29.43 2.67 -4.90
C LEU A 212 30.26 3.12 -6.10
N HIS A 213 30.41 2.27 -7.10
CA HIS A 213 31.03 2.65 -8.37
C HIS A 213 29.98 3.09 -9.39
N SER A 214 30.39 3.84 -10.42
CA SER A 214 29.47 4.35 -11.45
C SER A 214 28.81 3.22 -12.26
N ASP A 215 29.52 2.12 -12.45
CA ASP A 215 29.10 0.92 -13.15
C ASP A 215 28.51 -0.18 -12.26
N SER A 216 28.51 0.00 -10.93
CA SER A 216 27.85 -0.92 -10.01
C SER A 216 26.39 -1.15 -10.39
N GLU A 217 25.91 -2.36 -10.15
CA GLU A 217 24.51 -2.71 -10.35
C GLU A 217 23.74 -2.56 -9.03
N VAL A 218 22.70 -1.71 -9.04
CA VAL A 218 21.83 -1.49 -7.90
C VAL A 218 20.45 -2.08 -8.16
N GLN A 219 19.89 -2.80 -7.18
CA GLN A 219 18.53 -3.34 -7.23
C GLN A 219 17.81 -3.17 -5.89
N LEU A 220 16.48 -3.23 -5.90
CA LEU A 220 15.72 -3.31 -4.64
C LEU A 220 15.93 -4.68 -3.99
N TRP A 221 16.31 -4.67 -2.72
CA TRP A 221 16.40 -5.89 -1.92
C TRP A 221 15.00 -6.44 -1.62
N HIS A 222 14.83 -7.77 -1.67
CA HIS A 222 13.56 -8.44 -1.42
C HIS A 222 13.76 -9.70 -0.55
N PRO A 223 12.96 -9.94 0.50
CA PRO A 223 13.20 -11.06 1.42
C PRO A 223 13.07 -12.45 0.78
N VAL A 224 12.18 -12.62 -0.22
CA VAL A 224 12.03 -13.90 -0.95
C VAL A 224 13.31 -14.39 -1.64
N THR A 225 14.26 -13.51 -1.95
CA THR A 225 15.52 -13.87 -2.62
C THR A 225 16.67 -14.09 -1.65
N GLN A 226 16.40 -14.03 -0.34
CA GLN A 226 17.42 -14.00 0.70
C GLN A 226 17.21 -15.14 1.70
N PRO A 227 18.29 -15.65 2.32
CA PRO A 227 18.18 -16.57 3.43
C PRO A 227 17.42 -15.95 4.62
N VAL A 228 16.74 -16.79 5.39
CA VAL A 228 15.92 -16.33 6.53
C VAL A 228 16.78 -15.64 7.58
N GLU A 229 17.98 -16.14 7.84
CA GLU A 229 18.94 -15.53 8.78
C GLU A 229 19.34 -14.11 8.36
N GLU A 230 19.55 -13.87 7.07
CA GLU A 230 19.90 -12.55 6.51
C GLU A 230 18.72 -11.59 6.68
N VAL A 231 17.49 -12.05 6.40
CA VAL A 231 16.26 -11.25 6.60
C VAL A 231 16.11 -10.86 8.07
N LEU A 232 16.32 -11.79 9.00
CA LEU A 232 16.23 -11.52 10.43
C LEU A 232 17.31 -10.54 10.89
N ALA A 233 18.56 -10.70 10.44
CA ALA A 233 19.65 -9.79 10.76
C ALA A 233 19.37 -8.36 10.27
N TRP A 234 18.80 -8.20 9.07
CA TRP A 234 18.37 -6.89 8.59
C TRP A 234 17.22 -6.29 9.40
N ARG A 235 16.24 -7.09 9.84
CA ARG A 235 15.18 -6.61 10.74
C ARG A 235 15.77 -6.11 12.07
N ASP A 236 16.73 -6.83 12.64
CA ASP A 236 17.44 -6.45 13.86
C ASP A 236 18.22 -5.14 13.67
N ARG A 237 18.96 -5.03 12.57
CA ARG A 237 19.76 -3.84 12.24
C ARG A 237 18.90 -2.60 12.05
N LEU A 238 17.79 -2.71 11.30
CA LEU A 238 16.86 -1.58 11.11
C LEU A 238 16.19 -1.16 12.43
N GLU A 239 15.90 -2.09 13.33
CA GLU A 239 15.36 -1.79 14.67
C GLU A 239 16.37 -1.10 15.58
N GLU A 240 17.63 -1.52 15.55
CA GLU A 240 18.75 -0.90 16.28
C GLU A 240 18.94 0.55 15.81
N LEU A 241 18.94 0.76 14.49
CA LEU A 241 19.08 2.07 13.86
C LEU A 241 17.80 2.92 13.92
N GLN A 242 16.71 2.39 14.48
CA GLN A 242 15.40 3.05 14.57
C GLN A 242 14.86 3.54 13.20
N VAL A 243 15.11 2.75 12.15
CA VAL A 243 14.71 3.09 10.79
C VAL A 243 13.24 2.72 10.57
N ARG A 244 12.45 3.72 10.15
CA ARG A 244 11.08 3.51 9.66
C ARG A 244 11.06 3.43 8.14
N GLN A 245 10.79 2.24 7.60
CA GLN A 245 10.74 2.02 6.17
C GLN A 245 9.48 2.64 5.54
N PRO A 246 9.58 3.20 4.31
CA PRO A 246 8.44 3.83 3.63
C PRO A 246 7.34 2.85 3.20
N PHE A 247 7.64 1.55 3.20
CA PHE A 247 6.70 0.44 3.02
C PHE A 247 7.30 -0.83 3.65
N LYS A 248 6.51 -1.89 3.81
CA LYS A 248 7.00 -3.20 4.28
C LYS A 248 7.99 -3.80 3.27
N GLN A 249 9.29 -3.65 3.54
CA GLN A 249 10.36 -4.28 2.78
C GLN A 249 11.02 -5.42 3.58
N ALA A 250 11.68 -5.15 4.71
CA ALA A 250 12.26 -6.18 5.57
C ALA A 250 11.19 -7.06 6.26
N TRP A 251 10.04 -6.44 6.55
CA TRP A 251 8.85 -7.08 7.10
C TRP A 251 7.82 -7.46 6.02
N ARG A 252 8.26 -7.60 4.77
CA ARG A 252 7.37 -8.00 3.67
C ARG A 252 6.97 -9.46 3.82
N GLU A 253 5.69 -9.74 3.62
CA GLU A 253 5.13 -11.09 3.60
C GLU A 253 5.72 -11.90 2.44
N VAL A 254 6.19 -13.12 2.72
CA VAL A 254 6.76 -14.03 1.72
C VAL A 254 5.86 -15.25 1.54
N TYR A 255 5.43 -15.52 0.32
CA TYR A 255 4.58 -16.68 -0.01
C TYR A 255 5.39 -17.70 -0.80
N VAL A 256 5.76 -18.78 -0.13
CA VAL A 256 6.39 -19.93 -0.76
C VAL A 256 5.34 -20.91 -1.29
N LEU A 257 5.73 -21.67 -2.32
CA LEU A 257 4.91 -22.73 -2.89
C LEU A 257 4.71 -23.86 -1.86
N THR A 258 3.46 -24.15 -1.55
CA THR A 258 3.06 -25.17 -0.57
C THR A 258 2.79 -26.53 -1.21
N ASP A 259 2.76 -27.60 -0.41
CA ASP A 259 2.38 -28.93 -0.90
C ASP A 259 0.94 -29.00 -1.43
N ALA A 260 0.03 -28.18 -0.87
CA ALA A 260 -1.33 -28.06 -1.39
C ALA A 260 -1.33 -27.52 -2.83
N GLU A 261 -0.53 -26.50 -3.10
CA GLU A 261 -0.36 -25.91 -4.43
C GLU A 261 0.40 -26.83 -5.39
N ARG A 262 1.33 -27.66 -4.89
CA ARG A 262 1.96 -28.73 -5.70
C ARG A 262 0.95 -29.78 -6.14
N ARG A 263 -0.07 -30.08 -5.33
CA ARG A 263 -1.15 -31.04 -5.69
C ARG A 263 -2.12 -30.46 -6.70
N THR A 264 -2.54 -29.21 -6.54
CA THR A 264 -3.41 -28.53 -7.51
C THR A 264 -2.68 -28.18 -8.81
N ASN A 265 -1.35 -28.08 -8.74
CA ASN A 265 -0.40 -27.83 -9.82
C ASN A 265 -0.55 -26.46 -10.48
N THR A 266 -1.72 -26.14 -11.05
CA THR A 266 -1.90 -24.98 -11.95
C THR A 266 -2.68 -23.82 -11.34
N TYR A 267 -3.13 -23.94 -10.09
CA TYR A 267 -3.88 -22.89 -9.40
C TYR A 267 -3.67 -22.94 -7.89
N SER A 268 -3.78 -21.77 -7.24
CA SER A 268 -3.79 -21.68 -5.78
C SER A 268 -5.22 -21.43 -5.29
N ASN A 269 -5.64 -22.24 -4.31
CA ASN A 269 -6.90 -22.10 -3.57
C ASN A 269 -6.74 -21.33 -2.25
N ARG A 270 -5.55 -20.79 -1.96
CA ARG A 270 -5.22 -20.18 -0.65
C ARG A 270 -6.18 -19.05 -0.27
N PHE A 271 -6.81 -18.42 -1.25
CA PHE A 271 -7.70 -17.27 -1.10
C PHE A 271 -9.09 -17.50 -1.74
N ALA A 272 -9.47 -18.75 -1.97
CA ALA A 272 -10.78 -19.09 -2.51
C ALA A 272 -11.86 -19.02 -1.42
N GLY A 273 -13.10 -18.70 -1.80
CA GLY A 273 -14.27 -18.72 -0.92
C GLY A 273 -14.43 -17.52 0.01
N HIS A 274 -13.76 -16.39 -0.27
CA HIS A 274 -13.94 -15.16 0.51
C HIS A 274 -14.99 -14.25 -0.10
N VAL A 275 -15.80 -13.63 0.76
CA VAL A 275 -16.79 -12.62 0.36
C VAL A 275 -16.19 -11.23 0.53
N LEU A 276 -16.00 -10.51 -0.58
CA LEU A 276 -15.39 -9.18 -0.59
C LEU A 276 -16.40 -8.08 -0.93
N LYS A 277 -16.24 -6.90 -0.33
CA LYS A 277 -16.91 -5.66 -0.75
C LYS A 277 -16.36 -5.24 -2.13
N GLN A 278 -17.18 -5.34 -3.16
CA GLN A 278 -16.72 -5.23 -4.56
C GLN A 278 -16.03 -3.90 -4.87
N HIS A 279 -16.61 -2.77 -4.45
CA HIS A 279 -16.03 -1.45 -4.74
C HIS A 279 -14.68 -1.25 -4.05
N GLN A 280 -14.53 -1.75 -2.83
CA GLN A 280 -13.27 -1.67 -2.08
C GLN A 280 -12.21 -2.56 -2.72
N PHE A 281 -12.55 -3.80 -3.08
CA PHE A 281 -11.70 -4.69 -3.87
C PHE A 281 -11.22 -4.00 -5.16
N ASN A 282 -12.14 -3.42 -5.93
CA ASN A 282 -11.80 -2.78 -7.21
C ASN A 282 -10.84 -1.59 -7.05
N GLN A 283 -10.94 -0.84 -5.95
CA GLN A 283 -10.00 0.24 -5.64
C GLN A 283 -8.61 -0.29 -5.29
N LEU A 284 -8.53 -1.31 -4.42
CA LEU A 284 -7.26 -1.95 -4.04
C LEU A 284 -6.57 -2.60 -5.24
N ALA A 285 -7.33 -3.31 -6.08
CA ALA A 285 -6.85 -3.91 -7.31
C ALA A 285 -6.20 -2.86 -8.22
N ALA A 286 -6.87 -1.73 -8.46
CA ALA A 286 -6.32 -0.64 -9.26
C ALA A 286 -5.02 -0.06 -8.67
N LEU A 287 -4.96 0.12 -7.35
CA LEU A 287 -3.75 0.61 -6.65
C LEU A 287 -2.56 -0.36 -6.77
N ARG A 288 -2.82 -1.66 -6.95
CA ARG A 288 -1.81 -2.71 -7.14
C ARG A 288 -1.54 -3.04 -8.61
N GLY A 289 -2.06 -2.23 -9.54
CA GLY A 289 -1.86 -2.43 -10.98
C GLY A 289 -2.69 -3.56 -11.59
N TRP A 290 -3.69 -4.07 -10.87
CA TRP A 290 -4.64 -5.04 -11.41
C TRP A 290 -5.74 -4.34 -12.21
N ARG A 291 -6.06 -4.89 -13.39
CA ARG A 291 -7.26 -4.54 -14.15
C ARG A 291 -8.42 -5.37 -13.64
N ASN A 292 -9.51 -4.69 -13.30
CA ASN A 292 -10.77 -5.31 -12.95
C ASN A 292 -11.96 -4.53 -13.51
N LYS A 293 -13.07 -5.23 -13.75
CA LYS A 293 -14.38 -4.66 -14.07
C LYS A 293 -15.36 -5.01 -12.96
N LEU A 294 -16.24 -4.09 -12.60
CA LEU A 294 -17.30 -4.38 -11.65
C LEU A 294 -18.26 -5.40 -12.27
N ARG A 295 -18.59 -6.45 -11.51
CA ARG A 295 -19.64 -7.42 -11.82
C ARG A 295 -21.00 -6.75 -11.64
N LEU A 296 -21.85 -6.91 -12.63
CA LEU A 296 -23.22 -6.41 -12.66
C LEU A 296 -24.20 -7.58 -12.71
N MET A 297 -25.38 -7.44 -12.14
CA MET A 297 -26.47 -8.41 -12.25
C MET A 297 -27.18 -8.23 -13.60
N VAL A 298 -26.49 -8.62 -14.67
CA VAL A 298 -26.95 -8.52 -16.07
C VAL A 298 -26.44 -9.72 -16.86
N ASP A 299 -27.05 -9.98 -18.02
CA ASP A 299 -26.58 -11.01 -18.96
C ASP A 299 -25.34 -10.51 -19.74
N ALA A 300 -24.17 -10.61 -19.11
CA ALA A 300 -22.90 -10.23 -19.69
C ALA A 300 -21.77 -11.14 -19.18
N SER A 301 -20.67 -11.19 -19.95
CA SER A 301 -19.46 -11.91 -19.56
C SER A 301 -18.33 -10.93 -19.21
N TYR A 302 -17.55 -11.27 -18.19
CA TYR A 302 -16.47 -10.43 -17.67
C TYR A 302 -15.17 -11.24 -17.56
N PRO A 303 -14.02 -10.63 -17.87
CA PRO A 303 -12.73 -11.24 -17.57
C PRO A 303 -12.47 -11.21 -16.06
N PRO A 304 -11.59 -12.08 -15.52
CA PRO A 304 -11.21 -12.06 -14.12
C PRO A 304 -10.52 -10.74 -13.75
N ALA A 305 -10.23 -10.55 -12.46
CA ALA A 305 -9.24 -9.54 -12.10
C ALA A 305 -7.87 -10.02 -12.58
N MET A 306 -7.10 -9.18 -13.26
CA MET A 306 -5.84 -9.60 -13.89
C MET A 306 -4.71 -8.61 -13.67
N ARG A 307 -3.49 -9.11 -13.56
CA ARG A 307 -2.26 -8.32 -13.54
C ARG A 307 -1.29 -8.84 -14.60
N ASP A 308 -0.95 -7.98 -15.55
CA ASP A 308 0.11 -8.29 -16.51
C ASP A 308 1.47 -8.08 -15.87
N LEU A 309 2.41 -8.95 -16.24
CA LEU A 309 3.77 -8.96 -15.76
C LEU A 309 4.73 -9.06 -16.97
N PRO A 310 4.87 -7.99 -17.76
CA PRO A 310 5.61 -8.04 -19.03
C PRO A 310 7.07 -8.45 -18.87
N ALA A 311 7.73 -8.04 -17.78
CA ALA A 311 9.12 -8.41 -17.48
C ALA A 311 9.32 -9.93 -17.32
N TYR A 312 8.24 -10.69 -17.12
CA TYR A 312 8.24 -12.13 -16.99
C TYR A 312 7.50 -12.84 -18.13
N GLY A 313 6.87 -12.10 -19.05
CA GLY A 313 5.99 -12.68 -20.07
C GLY A 313 4.77 -13.40 -19.49
N LEU A 314 4.29 -12.99 -18.31
CA LEU A 314 3.20 -13.63 -17.59
C LEU A 314 1.98 -12.72 -17.40
N ARG A 315 0.82 -13.33 -17.18
CA ARG A 315 -0.40 -12.71 -16.65
C ARG A 315 -0.90 -13.53 -15.45
N ALA A 316 -1.11 -12.86 -14.32
CA ALA A 316 -1.81 -13.43 -13.18
C ALA A 316 -3.31 -13.14 -13.30
N GLU A 317 -4.14 -14.13 -12.99
CA GLU A 317 -5.60 -14.00 -12.95
C GLU A 317 -6.10 -14.39 -11.56
N TYR A 318 -7.00 -13.58 -11.01
CA TYR A 318 -7.74 -13.87 -9.78
C TYR A 318 -9.23 -13.94 -10.08
N TRP A 319 -9.76 -15.14 -9.93
CA TRP A 319 -11.13 -15.45 -10.28
C TRP A 319 -12.10 -14.95 -9.20
N ILE A 320 -13.11 -14.20 -9.65
CA ILE A 320 -14.11 -13.56 -8.80
C ILE A 320 -15.50 -13.62 -9.44
N GLU A 321 -16.56 -13.74 -8.66
CA GLU A 321 -17.93 -13.81 -9.16
C GLU A 321 -18.86 -12.91 -8.34
N GLY A 322 -19.94 -12.40 -8.95
CA GLY A 322 -21.00 -11.71 -8.21
C GLY A 322 -21.67 -12.66 -7.23
N ILE A 323 -22.07 -12.17 -6.06
CA ILE A 323 -22.80 -12.98 -5.06
C ILE A 323 -24.11 -12.30 -4.69
N GLY A 324 -25.18 -13.08 -4.70
CA GLY A 324 -26.54 -12.60 -4.46
C GLY A 324 -27.45 -12.81 -5.65
N GLU A 325 -28.76 -12.80 -5.41
CA GLU A 325 -29.80 -13.01 -6.43
C GLU A 325 -30.83 -11.88 -6.42
N ASP A 326 -30.86 -11.05 -5.37
CA ASP A 326 -31.89 -10.04 -5.17
C ASP A 326 -31.45 -8.65 -5.65
N TYR A 327 -31.97 -8.22 -6.80
CA TYR A 327 -31.72 -6.88 -7.34
C TYR A 327 -32.14 -5.77 -6.35
N GLY A 328 -31.28 -4.78 -6.16
CA GLY A 328 -31.49 -3.67 -5.22
C GLY A 328 -31.17 -3.99 -3.76
N THR A 329 -31.09 -5.27 -3.39
CA THR A 329 -30.61 -5.71 -2.07
C THR A 329 -29.15 -6.12 -2.12
N ASP A 330 -28.79 -6.97 -3.09
CA ASP A 330 -27.43 -7.43 -3.35
C ASP A 330 -26.70 -6.55 -4.36
N THR A 331 -27.40 -5.59 -4.95
CA THR A 331 -26.86 -4.65 -5.94
C THR A 331 -27.12 -3.20 -5.56
N THR A 332 -26.33 -2.29 -6.13
CA THR A 332 -26.72 -0.88 -6.25
C THR A 332 -27.96 -0.74 -7.14
N GLU A 333 -28.56 0.46 -7.17
CA GLU A 333 -29.64 0.80 -8.11
C GLU A 333 -29.24 0.61 -9.57
N SER A 334 -27.95 0.76 -9.89
CA SER A 334 -27.37 0.55 -11.22
C SER A 334 -27.04 -0.93 -11.52
N GLY A 335 -27.47 -1.86 -10.66
CA GLY A 335 -27.27 -3.30 -10.85
C GLY A 335 -25.85 -3.78 -10.58
N THR A 336 -24.98 -2.97 -9.96
CA THR A 336 -23.64 -3.41 -9.56
C THR A 336 -23.70 -4.23 -8.29
N TYR A 337 -23.13 -5.44 -8.28
CA TYR A 337 -23.10 -6.23 -7.05
C TYR A 337 -22.41 -5.47 -5.91
N LEU A 338 -22.98 -5.50 -4.71
CA LEU A 338 -22.35 -4.93 -3.52
C LEU A 338 -21.15 -5.77 -3.08
N ARG A 339 -21.21 -7.08 -3.33
CA ARG A 339 -20.24 -8.07 -2.88
C ARG A 339 -19.86 -9.02 -4.02
N ILE A 340 -18.69 -9.64 -3.91
CA ILE A 340 -18.21 -10.70 -4.81
C ILE A 340 -17.68 -11.86 -3.97
N THR A 341 -17.70 -13.06 -4.51
CA THR A 341 -16.95 -14.20 -3.97
C THR A 341 -15.65 -14.38 -4.72
N THR A 342 -14.63 -14.91 -4.06
CA THR A 342 -13.31 -15.19 -4.64
C THR A 342 -13.14 -16.68 -4.90
N ASP A 343 -12.26 -17.00 -5.84
CA ASP A 343 -11.86 -18.37 -6.16
C ASP A 343 -10.35 -18.43 -6.42
N GLN A 344 -9.92 -19.04 -7.52
CA GLN A 344 -8.55 -19.42 -7.77
C GLN A 344 -7.65 -18.27 -8.24
N VAL A 345 -6.36 -18.38 -7.89
CA VAL A 345 -5.27 -17.62 -8.52
C VAL A 345 -4.57 -18.51 -9.54
N ARG A 346 -4.41 -18.02 -10.77
CA ARG A 346 -3.80 -18.75 -11.90
C ARG A 346 -2.81 -17.87 -12.66
N PHE A 347 -1.89 -18.50 -13.37
CA PHE A 347 -0.89 -17.81 -14.21
C PHE A 347 -0.95 -18.32 -15.64
N TYR A 348 -0.84 -17.42 -16.59
CA TYR A 348 -0.85 -17.69 -18.03
C TYR A 348 0.31 -16.96 -18.71
N PRO A 349 0.76 -17.40 -19.89
CA PRO A 349 1.58 -16.55 -20.76
C PRO A 349 0.85 -15.24 -21.02
N ILE A 350 1.59 -14.12 -21.10
CA ILE A 350 0.98 -12.78 -21.21
C ILE A 350 0.05 -12.65 -22.43
N ASP A 351 0.39 -13.31 -23.53
CA ASP A 351 -0.35 -13.30 -24.79
C ASP A 351 -1.46 -14.36 -24.87
N ALA A 352 -1.68 -15.14 -23.81
CA ALA A 352 -2.76 -16.13 -23.78
C ALA A 352 -4.13 -15.43 -23.86
N PRO A 353 -5.13 -16.01 -24.55
CA PRO A 353 -6.49 -15.47 -24.53
C PRO A 353 -7.03 -15.33 -23.10
N GLU A 354 -7.86 -14.31 -22.86
CA GLU A 354 -8.40 -14.04 -21.52
C GLU A 354 -9.53 -15.01 -21.17
N ASN A 355 -9.53 -15.53 -19.94
CA ASN A 355 -10.69 -16.22 -19.41
C ASN A 355 -11.86 -15.25 -19.21
N HIS A 356 -13.09 -15.75 -19.33
CA HIS A 356 -14.31 -15.01 -19.08
C HIS A 356 -15.30 -15.89 -18.31
N ALA A 357 -16.09 -15.25 -17.45
CA ALA A 357 -17.22 -15.87 -16.76
C ALA A 357 -18.46 -14.98 -16.93
N HIS A 358 -19.64 -15.60 -16.90
CA HIS A 358 -20.90 -14.88 -16.86
C HIS A 358 -21.00 -14.04 -15.56
N ALA A 359 -21.70 -12.91 -15.60
CA ALA A 359 -21.73 -11.93 -14.52
C ALA A 359 -22.27 -12.48 -13.20
N GLY A 360 -23.24 -13.40 -13.30
CA GLY A 360 -23.83 -14.13 -12.17
C GLY A 360 -23.10 -15.41 -11.77
N GLY A 361 -21.92 -15.69 -12.34
CA GLY A 361 -21.13 -16.88 -12.05
C GLY A 361 -21.30 -18.00 -13.08
N GLY A 362 -20.73 -19.18 -12.77
CA GLY A 362 -20.74 -20.35 -13.67
C GLY A 362 -19.35 -20.82 -14.08
N GLY A 363 -18.28 -20.26 -13.48
CA GLY A 363 -16.91 -20.63 -13.76
C GLY A 363 -16.30 -19.88 -14.94
N TYR A 364 -14.99 -19.70 -14.88
CA TYR A 364 -14.21 -19.08 -15.93
C TYR A 364 -13.83 -20.08 -17.02
N SER A 365 -13.97 -19.66 -18.27
CA SER A 365 -13.52 -20.41 -19.44
C SER A 365 -12.82 -19.48 -20.42
N MET A 366 -11.86 -20.02 -21.17
CA MET A 366 -11.09 -19.25 -22.13
C MET A 366 -11.89 -19.07 -23.42
N TRP A 367 -12.19 -17.82 -23.76
CA TRP A 367 -12.86 -17.52 -25.03
C TRP A 367 -11.82 -17.44 -26.14
N VAL A 368 -11.82 -18.43 -27.04
CA VAL A 368 -10.93 -18.51 -28.19
C VAL A 368 -11.73 -18.38 -29.48
N ASN A 369 -11.16 -17.72 -30.49
CA ASN A 369 -11.75 -17.69 -31.83
C ASN A 369 -11.45 -19.00 -32.59
N GLN A 370 -11.97 -19.14 -33.81
CA GLN A 370 -11.82 -20.37 -34.62
C GLN A 370 -10.37 -20.73 -34.97
N THR A 371 -9.42 -19.80 -34.84
CA THR A 371 -8.00 -20.00 -35.19
C THR A 371 -7.10 -20.17 -33.97
N GLN A 372 -7.63 -20.05 -32.75
CA GLN A 372 -6.89 -20.14 -31.50
C GLN A 372 -7.25 -21.43 -30.75
N GLN A 373 -6.28 -21.99 -30.04
CA GLN A 373 -6.51 -23.06 -29.08
C GLN A 373 -6.49 -22.51 -27.65
N PRO A 374 -7.30 -23.05 -26.72
CA PRO A 374 -7.20 -22.70 -25.32
C PRO A 374 -5.80 -22.98 -24.78
N VAL A 375 -5.25 -22.03 -24.03
CA VAL A 375 -3.94 -22.14 -23.41
C VAL A 375 -4.13 -22.64 -21.97
N ASN A 376 -3.43 -23.70 -21.60
CA ASN A 376 -3.45 -24.18 -20.22
C ASN A 376 -2.72 -23.18 -19.30
N PRO A 377 -3.19 -23.02 -18.04
CA PRO A 377 -2.42 -22.29 -17.03
C PRO A 377 -1.06 -22.94 -16.78
N LEU A 378 -0.08 -22.14 -16.38
CA LEU A 378 1.25 -22.61 -15.96
C LEU A 378 1.14 -23.44 -14.69
N ALA A 379 2.05 -24.40 -14.53
CA ALA A 379 2.30 -24.98 -13.22
C ALA A 379 2.86 -23.89 -12.28
N LEU A 380 2.36 -23.84 -11.04
CA LEU A 380 2.83 -22.89 -10.03
C LEU A 380 4.31 -23.08 -9.69
N ALA A 381 4.86 -24.28 -9.92
CA ALA A 381 6.28 -24.56 -9.78
C ALA A 381 7.16 -23.87 -10.85
N ASP A 382 6.58 -23.51 -12.00
CA ASP A 382 7.29 -22.83 -13.10
C ASP A 382 7.18 -21.29 -12.97
N VAL A 383 6.39 -20.79 -12.02
CA VAL A 383 6.26 -19.35 -11.75
C VAL A 383 7.45 -18.90 -10.90
N PRO A 384 8.15 -17.80 -11.28
CA PRO A 384 9.26 -17.28 -10.46
C PRO A 384 8.81 -17.02 -9.02
N PRO A 385 9.59 -17.43 -7.99
CA PRO A 385 9.19 -17.28 -6.58
C PRO A 385 8.84 -15.85 -6.19
N LEU A 386 9.56 -14.86 -6.74
CA LEU A 386 9.25 -13.44 -6.55
C LEU A 386 7.85 -13.10 -7.08
N VAL A 387 7.53 -13.52 -8.30
CA VAL A 387 6.21 -13.28 -8.92
C VAL A 387 5.10 -13.96 -8.11
N LEU A 388 5.28 -15.22 -7.74
CA LEU A 388 4.31 -15.97 -6.94
C LEU A 388 4.07 -15.24 -5.61
N SER A 389 5.15 -14.89 -4.90
CA SER A 389 5.07 -14.21 -3.61
C SER A 389 4.32 -12.89 -3.69
N GLU A 390 4.65 -12.06 -4.68
CA GLU A 390 4.07 -10.73 -4.83
C GLU A 390 2.61 -10.75 -5.27
N ILE A 391 2.24 -11.67 -6.17
CA ILE A 391 0.85 -11.84 -6.59
C ILE A 391 -0.01 -12.37 -5.44
N LEU A 392 0.47 -13.36 -4.69
CA LEU A 392 -0.28 -13.87 -3.53
C LEU A 392 -0.35 -12.82 -2.41
N ARG A 393 0.66 -11.96 -2.26
CA ARG A 393 0.63 -10.82 -1.34
C ARG A 393 -0.44 -9.79 -1.71
N ASP A 394 -0.60 -9.47 -2.98
CA ASP A 394 -1.69 -8.60 -3.44
C ASP A 394 -3.06 -9.22 -3.15
N VAL A 395 -3.21 -10.52 -3.42
CA VAL A 395 -4.48 -11.23 -3.17
C VAL A 395 -4.79 -11.32 -1.68
N ASP A 396 -3.79 -11.55 -0.82
CA ASP A 396 -3.97 -11.49 0.63
C ASP A 396 -4.38 -10.09 1.09
N LEU A 397 -3.83 -9.02 0.51
CA LEU A 397 -4.27 -7.66 0.79
C LEU A 397 -5.75 -7.46 0.39
N PHE A 398 -6.16 -7.97 -0.76
CA PHE A 398 -7.54 -7.88 -1.21
C PHE A 398 -8.50 -8.58 -0.25
N VAL A 399 -8.18 -9.81 0.15
CA VAL A 399 -8.97 -10.56 1.13
C VAL A 399 -8.93 -9.88 2.49
N GLY A 400 -7.74 -9.59 3.01
CA GLY A 400 -7.50 -8.99 4.32
C GLY A 400 -8.10 -7.59 4.50
N VAL A 401 -8.37 -6.83 3.43
CA VAL A 401 -8.94 -5.47 3.56
C VAL A 401 -10.39 -5.39 3.07
N ALA A 402 -10.75 -6.12 2.01
CA ALA A 402 -12.10 -6.04 1.42
C ALA A 402 -13.05 -7.14 1.94
N SER A 403 -12.57 -8.15 2.67
CA SER A 403 -13.44 -9.18 3.24
C SER A 403 -14.46 -8.59 4.20
N VAL A 404 -15.72 -8.99 4.04
CA VAL A 404 -16.79 -8.68 4.99
C VAL A 404 -16.53 -9.27 6.37
N GLY A 405 -15.69 -10.30 6.48
CA GLY A 405 -15.25 -10.89 7.75
C GLY A 405 -14.38 -9.95 8.60
N ASN A 406 -13.84 -8.87 8.03
CA ASN A 406 -13.14 -7.81 8.77
C ASN A 406 -14.04 -6.63 9.14
N ASP A 407 -15.33 -6.69 8.81
CA ASP A 407 -16.28 -5.64 9.18
C ASP A 407 -16.88 -5.93 10.57
N PRO A 408 -16.51 -5.16 11.61
CA PRO A 408 -16.97 -5.43 12.97
C PRO A 408 -18.48 -5.20 13.14
N THR A 409 -19.14 -4.48 12.20
CA THR A 409 -20.59 -4.24 12.25
C THR A 409 -21.39 -5.28 11.47
N TRP A 410 -20.75 -6.28 10.89
CA TRP A 410 -21.41 -7.29 10.05
C TRP A 410 -21.62 -8.64 10.75
N GLN A 411 -21.62 -8.60 12.09
CA GLN A 411 -21.83 -9.77 12.95
C GLN A 411 -23.17 -10.48 12.69
N ASP A 412 -24.18 -9.75 12.20
CA ASP A 412 -25.47 -10.33 11.82
C ASP A 412 -25.39 -11.21 10.57
N GLY A 413 -24.34 -11.06 9.75
CA GLY A 413 -24.15 -11.81 8.50
C GLY A 413 -24.84 -11.19 7.29
N GLY A 414 -25.25 -9.92 7.37
CA GLY A 414 -25.99 -9.23 6.31
C GLY A 414 -27.48 -9.61 6.24
N PRO A 415 -28.19 -9.26 5.14
CA PRO A 415 -29.62 -9.53 5.00
C PRO A 415 -29.96 -11.00 5.27
N GLY A 416 -30.91 -11.24 6.18
CA GLY A 416 -31.35 -12.60 6.56
C GLY A 416 -30.29 -13.45 7.31
N GLY A 417 -29.14 -12.87 7.67
CA GLY A 417 -28.04 -13.56 8.35
C GLY A 417 -27.29 -14.60 7.52
N ARG A 418 -27.41 -14.53 6.19
CA ARG A 418 -26.88 -15.48 5.21
C ARG A 418 -25.40 -15.81 5.38
N PHE A 419 -24.59 -14.86 5.87
CA PHE A 419 -23.14 -15.00 5.96
C PHE A 419 -22.59 -14.98 7.39
N ARG A 420 -23.46 -15.22 8.38
CA ARG A 420 -23.08 -15.14 9.80
C ARG A 420 -21.99 -16.15 10.17
N GLU A 421 -22.10 -17.38 9.67
CA GLU A 421 -21.11 -18.45 9.88
C GLU A 421 -19.77 -18.11 9.23
N TYR A 422 -19.78 -17.58 8.00
CA TYR A 422 -18.59 -17.09 7.31
C TYR A 422 -17.91 -15.97 8.10
N TRP A 423 -18.68 -14.99 8.58
CA TRP A 423 -18.11 -13.88 9.34
C TRP A 423 -17.42 -14.37 10.61
N HIS A 424 -18.05 -15.30 11.34
CA HIS A 424 -17.49 -15.85 12.58
C HIS A 424 -16.22 -16.68 12.31
N SER A 425 -16.25 -17.57 11.30
CA SER A 425 -15.10 -18.41 10.95
C SER A 425 -13.91 -17.59 10.46
N TYR A 426 -14.15 -16.52 9.69
CA TYR A 426 -13.10 -15.63 9.22
C TYR A 426 -12.57 -14.72 10.34
N SER A 427 -13.46 -14.11 11.13
CA SER A 427 -13.10 -13.13 12.17
C SER A 427 -12.15 -13.66 13.22
N PHE A 428 -12.21 -14.95 13.51
CA PHE A 428 -11.43 -15.63 14.55
C PHE A 428 -10.72 -16.89 14.00
N GLY A 429 -10.58 -16.97 12.67
CA GLY A 429 -9.99 -18.10 11.95
C GLY A 429 -8.47 -18.17 12.10
N GLU A 430 -7.81 -18.95 11.24
CA GLU A 430 -6.35 -19.03 11.23
C GLU A 430 -5.72 -17.74 10.66
N LEU A 431 -4.48 -17.45 11.08
CA LEU A 431 -3.77 -16.27 10.63
C LEU A 431 -3.32 -16.40 9.16
N ASN A 432 -3.64 -15.39 8.35
CA ASN A 432 -2.99 -15.19 7.06
C ASN A 432 -1.53 -14.72 7.22
N GLU A 433 -0.76 -14.69 6.14
CA GLU A 433 0.68 -14.32 6.21
C GLU A 433 0.90 -12.89 6.69
N THR A 434 0.02 -11.95 6.32
CA THR A 434 0.04 -10.59 6.85
C THR A 434 -0.10 -10.60 8.38
N ALA A 435 -1.02 -11.40 8.93
CA ALA A 435 -1.24 -11.48 10.38
C ALA A 435 -0.16 -12.27 11.13
N LYS A 436 0.47 -13.27 10.51
CA LYS A 436 1.66 -13.96 11.06
C LYS A 436 2.84 -13.01 11.17
N THR A 437 3.13 -12.27 10.10
CA THR A 437 4.16 -11.21 10.10
C THR A 437 3.89 -10.18 11.19
N ARG A 438 2.62 -9.84 11.41
CA ARG A 438 2.18 -8.95 12.48
C ARG A 438 2.44 -9.53 13.87
N ALA A 439 2.21 -10.83 14.07
CA ALA A 439 2.52 -11.54 15.31
C ALA A 439 4.03 -11.53 15.62
N GLU A 440 4.86 -11.81 14.62
CA GLU A 440 6.33 -11.75 14.74
C GLU A 440 6.81 -10.34 15.12
N TYR A 441 6.26 -9.30 14.48
CA TYR A 441 6.57 -7.92 14.80
C TYR A 441 6.15 -7.56 16.23
N LEU A 442 4.94 -7.94 16.64
CA LEU A 442 4.44 -7.71 17.99
C LEU A 442 5.31 -8.41 19.05
N LYS A 443 5.84 -9.60 18.78
CA LYS A 443 6.72 -10.32 19.71
C LYS A 443 7.96 -9.50 20.09
N ARG A 444 8.47 -8.70 19.14
CA ARG A 444 9.62 -7.80 19.32
C ARG A 444 9.22 -6.44 19.89
N LEU A 445 8.04 -5.95 19.53
CA LEU A 445 7.54 -4.65 19.96
C LEU A 445 7.04 -4.66 21.42
N ILE A 446 6.31 -5.70 21.85
CA ILE A 446 5.67 -5.78 23.17
C ILE A 446 6.63 -5.45 24.33
N PRO A 447 7.86 -6.01 24.40
CA PRO A 447 8.79 -5.70 25.50
C PRO A 447 9.16 -4.22 25.64
N ARG A 448 8.99 -3.42 24.57
CA ARG A 448 9.28 -1.98 24.51
C ARG A 448 8.08 -1.11 24.89
N LEU A 449 6.90 -1.70 25.09
CA LEU A 449 5.68 -0.98 25.45
C LEU A 449 5.58 -0.78 26.96
N ASN A 450 4.97 0.34 27.37
CA ASN A 450 4.67 0.62 28.78
C ASN A 450 3.61 -0.32 29.38
N ILE A 451 2.77 -0.95 28.55
CA ILE A 451 1.75 -1.94 28.95
C ILE A 451 2.22 -3.40 28.82
N LYS A 452 3.52 -3.65 28.60
CA LYS A 452 4.07 -4.98 28.30
C LYS A 452 3.61 -6.08 29.26
N ASP A 453 3.52 -5.79 30.56
CA ASP A 453 3.18 -6.77 31.59
C ASP A 453 1.70 -7.17 31.57
N ARG A 454 0.89 -6.48 30.76
CA ARG A 454 -0.53 -6.75 30.49
C ARG A 454 -0.75 -7.45 29.14
N LEU A 455 0.30 -7.67 28.36
CA LEU A 455 0.20 -8.22 27.00
C LEU A 455 0.86 -9.59 26.90
N GLU A 456 0.16 -10.52 26.24
CA GLU A 456 0.69 -11.85 25.94
C GLU A 456 0.25 -12.28 24.54
N LEU A 457 1.18 -12.78 23.72
CA LEU A 457 0.83 -13.40 22.44
C LEU A 457 0.45 -14.86 22.68
N ASP A 458 -0.78 -15.23 22.33
CA ASP A 458 -1.32 -16.57 22.46
C ASP A 458 -1.91 -17.04 21.12
N GLY A 459 -1.10 -17.77 20.36
CA GLY A 459 -1.44 -18.24 19.03
C GLY A 459 -1.87 -17.11 18.09
N LYS A 460 -3.16 -17.08 17.75
CA LYS A 460 -3.77 -16.09 16.85
C LYS A 460 -4.30 -14.83 17.53
N PHE A 461 -4.12 -14.72 18.84
CA PHE A 461 -4.61 -13.60 19.64
C PHE A 461 -3.47 -12.84 20.33
N LEU A 462 -3.64 -11.53 20.47
CA LEU A 462 -2.99 -10.75 21.51
C LEU A 462 -3.92 -10.72 22.72
N ARG A 463 -3.53 -11.39 23.80
CA ARG A 463 -4.23 -11.32 25.09
C ARG A 463 -3.85 -10.03 25.80
N VAL A 464 -4.86 -9.35 26.34
CA VAL A 464 -4.73 -8.08 27.06
C VAL A 464 -5.39 -8.24 28.42
N ARG A 465 -4.62 -8.06 29.49
CA ARG A 465 -5.12 -8.04 30.86
C ARG A 465 -5.50 -6.60 31.24
N GLY A 466 -6.80 -6.31 31.25
CA GLY A 466 -7.35 -5.08 31.86
C GLY A 466 -7.56 -5.25 33.37
N ASP A 467 -8.11 -4.22 34.02
CA ASP A 467 -8.46 -4.24 35.44
C ASP A 467 -9.92 -4.69 35.65
N VAL A 468 -10.79 -4.56 34.63
CA VAL A 468 -12.18 -5.04 34.66
C VAL A 468 -12.29 -6.45 34.08
N ARG A 469 -11.69 -6.71 32.91
CA ARG A 469 -11.70 -8.03 32.24
C ARG A 469 -10.36 -8.35 31.57
N ALA A 470 -10.21 -9.60 31.15
CA ALA A 470 -9.20 -10.01 30.17
C ALA A 470 -9.81 -10.09 28.77
N TYR A 471 -9.01 -9.77 27.76
CA TYR A 471 -9.46 -9.63 26.37
C TYR A 471 -8.54 -10.41 25.43
N LYS A 472 -9.08 -10.89 24.31
CA LYS A 472 -8.33 -11.50 23.21
C LYS A 472 -8.59 -10.72 21.94
N ILE A 473 -7.56 -10.08 21.38
CA ILE A 473 -7.64 -9.35 20.12
C ILE A 473 -7.11 -10.25 19.01
N HIS A 474 -7.96 -10.64 18.05
CA HIS A 474 -7.55 -11.47 16.94
C HIS A 474 -6.57 -10.72 16.04
N LEU A 475 -5.40 -11.30 15.79
CA LEU A 475 -4.33 -10.60 15.09
C LEU A 475 -4.69 -10.31 13.63
N GLY A 476 -5.53 -11.13 12.99
CA GLY A 476 -5.93 -10.95 11.59
C GLY A 476 -7.01 -9.90 11.35
N SER A 477 -8.03 -9.84 12.21
CA SER A 477 -9.23 -9.02 12.02
C SER A 477 -9.31 -7.83 12.97
N SER A 478 -8.47 -7.80 14.02
CA SER A 478 -8.57 -6.90 15.19
C SER A 478 -9.84 -7.08 16.04
N ASN A 479 -10.67 -8.09 15.79
CA ASN A 479 -11.89 -8.34 16.56
C ASN A 479 -11.57 -8.83 17.98
N ILE A 480 -12.39 -8.43 18.95
CA ILE A 480 -12.11 -8.61 20.37
C ILE A 480 -13.08 -9.62 20.97
N LEU A 481 -12.56 -10.58 21.73
CA LEU A 481 -13.33 -11.46 22.61
C LEU A 481 -13.01 -11.11 24.06
N MET A 482 -14.02 -11.10 24.93
CA MET A 482 -13.87 -10.93 26.38
C MET A 482 -13.79 -12.30 27.05
N GLU A 483 -12.78 -12.51 27.89
CA GLU A 483 -12.66 -13.72 28.69
C GLU A 483 -13.52 -13.62 29.97
N PRO A 484 -14.02 -14.75 30.51
CA PRO A 484 -13.74 -16.14 30.11
C PRO A 484 -14.72 -16.75 29.10
N ASN A 485 -15.80 -16.05 28.73
CA ASN A 485 -16.90 -16.60 27.93
C ASN A 485 -16.78 -16.35 26.41
N ASP A 486 -15.67 -15.77 25.97
CA ASP A 486 -15.42 -15.36 24.58
C ASP A 486 -16.55 -14.51 23.99
N GLN A 487 -17.10 -13.62 24.81
CA GLN A 487 -18.13 -12.70 24.37
C GLN A 487 -17.52 -11.62 23.46
N TYR A 488 -18.07 -11.46 22.26
CA TYR A 488 -17.60 -10.48 21.30
C TYR A 488 -17.78 -9.04 21.82
N LEU A 489 -16.72 -8.24 21.74
CA LEU A 489 -16.70 -6.81 22.05
C LEU A 489 -16.44 -6.02 20.76
N CYS A 490 -17.46 -5.30 20.28
CA CYS A 490 -17.34 -4.46 19.10
C CYS A 490 -16.84 -3.06 19.49
N ILE A 491 -15.61 -2.73 19.09
CA ILE A 491 -15.05 -1.37 19.20
C ILE A 491 -14.73 -0.87 17.79
N VAL A 492 -15.44 0.18 17.38
CA VAL A 492 -15.26 0.84 16.09
C VAL A 492 -14.48 2.14 16.32
N PRO A 493 -13.34 2.34 15.64
CA PRO A 493 -12.61 3.60 15.70
C PRO A 493 -13.48 4.75 15.17
N ASP A 494 -13.47 5.89 15.85
CA ASP A 494 -14.14 7.09 15.34
C ASP A 494 -13.46 7.55 14.04
N ARG A 495 -14.20 7.46 12.93
CA ARG A 495 -13.71 7.80 11.59
C ARG A 495 -13.77 9.30 11.29
N SER A 496 -14.29 10.12 12.21
CA SER A 496 -14.54 11.55 11.99
C SER A 496 -13.35 12.48 12.23
N SER A 497 -12.22 11.96 12.73
CA SER A 497 -10.99 12.73 12.95
C SER A 497 -9.89 12.36 11.94
N PRO A 498 -9.81 13.02 10.77
CA PRO A 498 -8.64 12.89 9.91
C PRO A 498 -7.44 13.51 10.65
N GLY A 499 -6.55 12.65 11.16
CA GLY A 499 -5.40 13.06 11.97
C GLY A 499 -5.58 12.92 13.49
N GLY A 500 -6.58 12.17 13.97
CA GLY A 500 -6.62 11.78 15.39
C GLY A 500 -5.30 11.10 15.78
N LYS A 501 -4.67 11.58 16.87
CA LYS A 501 -3.41 11.00 17.39
C LYS A 501 -3.58 9.49 17.46
N ASN A 502 -2.80 8.75 16.68
CA ASN A 502 -2.56 7.36 16.97
C ASN A 502 -1.84 7.34 18.32
N ASP A 503 -2.57 7.14 19.42
CA ASP A 503 -1.98 6.89 20.74
C ASP A 503 -1.30 5.51 20.82
N GLY A 504 -1.24 4.79 19.69
CA GLY A 504 -0.41 3.60 19.52
C GLY A 504 1.07 3.94 19.30
N PRO A 505 1.97 3.02 19.64
CA PRO A 505 3.42 3.22 19.49
C PRO A 505 3.78 3.39 18.01
N ASP A 506 4.87 4.12 17.75
CA ASP A 506 5.40 4.29 16.40
C ASP A 506 5.83 2.93 15.83
N VAL A 507 5.43 2.65 14.60
CA VAL A 507 5.72 1.38 13.91
C VAL A 507 6.85 1.58 12.91
N ASN A 508 7.69 0.57 12.73
CA ASN A 508 8.90 0.65 11.88
C ASN A 508 8.61 0.68 10.37
N PHE A 509 7.34 0.76 9.96
CA PHE A 509 6.96 0.90 8.57
C PHE A 509 5.57 1.52 8.41
N ASP A 510 5.34 2.17 7.29
CA ASP A 510 4.04 2.71 6.94
C ASP A 510 3.07 1.63 6.41
N GLY A 511 1.78 1.75 6.75
CA GLY A 511 0.70 1.11 5.99
C GLY A 511 0.00 -0.14 6.55
N ASP A 512 0.38 -0.69 7.72
CA ASP A 512 -0.41 -1.76 8.37
C ASP A 512 -1.47 -1.20 9.33
N ARG A 513 -2.62 -0.85 8.77
CA ARG A 513 -3.75 -0.30 9.55
C ARG A 513 -4.24 -1.28 10.62
N VAL A 514 -4.21 -2.59 10.36
CA VAL A 514 -4.72 -3.58 11.33
C VAL A 514 -3.80 -3.66 12.53
N LEU A 515 -2.48 -3.59 12.35
CA LEU A 515 -1.52 -3.47 13.45
C LEU A 515 -1.80 -2.24 14.31
N SER A 516 -2.02 -1.07 13.70
CA SER A 516 -2.39 0.15 14.44
C SER A 516 -3.70 -0.03 15.23
N LEU A 517 -4.70 -0.71 14.66
CA LEU A 517 -5.96 -1.01 15.34
C LEU A 517 -5.77 -1.98 16.51
N VAL A 518 -5.00 -3.05 16.32
CA VAL A 518 -4.69 -4.02 17.38
C VAL A 518 -3.99 -3.32 18.54
N LEU A 519 -2.98 -2.49 18.26
CA LEU A 519 -2.27 -1.72 19.28
C LEU A 519 -3.19 -0.70 19.96
N SER A 520 -3.93 0.12 19.21
CA SER A 520 -4.86 1.11 19.79
C SER A 520 -5.89 0.44 20.72
N LYS A 521 -6.47 -0.69 20.31
CA LYS A 521 -7.38 -1.49 21.14
C LYS A 521 -6.66 -2.07 22.36
N ALA A 522 -5.44 -2.58 22.21
CA ALA A 522 -4.67 -3.11 23.33
C ALA A 522 -4.38 -2.05 24.39
N PHE A 523 -4.02 -0.83 24.00
CA PHE A 523 -3.84 0.30 24.93
C PHE A 523 -5.13 0.70 25.62
N LEU A 524 -6.23 0.83 24.87
CA LEU A 524 -7.55 1.15 25.43
C LEU A 524 -8.01 0.10 26.44
N LEU A 525 -7.88 -1.19 26.12
CA LEU A 525 -8.33 -2.30 26.96
C LEU A 525 -7.39 -2.58 28.14
N ALA A 526 -6.11 -2.23 28.01
CA ALA A 526 -5.17 -2.27 29.12
C ALA A 526 -5.48 -1.20 30.17
N ASP A 527 -6.23 -0.14 29.86
CA ASP A 527 -6.77 0.84 30.82
C ASP A 527 -8.30 0.86 30.75
N ASP A 528 -8.92 -0.32 30.88
CA ASP A 528 -10.37 -0.48 30.73
C ASP A 528 -11.21 0.25 31.78
N THR A 529 -10.61 0.63 32.92
CA THR A 529 -11.24 1.52 33.92
C THR A 529 -11.35 2.98 33.46
N GLY A 530 -10.49 3.41 32.53
CA GLY A 530 -10.50 4.76 31.94
C GLY A 530 -11.54 4.93 30.83
N ILE A 531 -12.20 3.84 30.40
CA ILE A 531 -13.19 3.88 29.31
C ILE A 531 -14.46 4.60 29.78
N THR A 532 -14.84 5.67 29.07
CA THR A 532 -16.03 6.48 29.37
C THR A 532 -17.18 6.27 28.39
N ASP A 533 -16.95 5.58 27.27
CA ASP A 533 -17.96 5.33 26.26
C ASP A 533 -19.10 4.46 26.84
N PRO A 534 -20.36 4.95 26.86
CA PRO A 534 -21.46 4.26 27.50
C PRO A 534 -21.85 2.94 26.80
N VAL A 535 -21.60 2.80 25.50
CA VAL A 535 -21.87 1.58 24.74
C VAL A 535 -20.86 0.50 25.13
N ILE A 536 -19.57 0.85 25.19
CA ILE A 536 -18.52 -0.08 25.60
C ILE A 536 -18.74 -0.50 27.06
N LEU A 537 -19.04 0.45 27.96
CA LEU A 537 -19.30 0.18 29.37
C LEU A 537 -20.51 -0.75 29.59
N GLN A 538 -21.56 -0.66 28.77
CA GLN A 538 -22.69 -1.60 28.83
C GLN A 538 -22.28 -3.02 28.41
N LEU A 539 -21.39 -3.16 27.43
CA LEU A 539 -20.90 -4.45 26.97
C LEU A 539 -19.94 -5.10 27.98
N LEU A 540 -19.10 -4.32 28.67
CA LEU A 540 -18.19 -4.82 29.71
C LEU A 540 -18.90 -5.36 30.96
N LYS A 541 -20.11 -4.85 31.25
CA LYS A 541 -20.92 -5.28 32.41
C LYS A 541 -21.68 -6.61 32.19
N ARG A 542 -21.86 -7.03 30.93
CA ARG A 542 -22.49 -8.29 30.56
C ARG A 542 -21.42 -9.35 30.49
#